data_AF-A0A7J9FS96-F1
#
_entry.id   AF-A0A7J9FS96-F1
#
_cell.length_a   1.000
_cell.length_b   1.000
_cell.length_c   1.000
_cell.angle_alpha   90.00
_cell.angle_beta   90.00
_cell.angle_gamma   90.00
#
_symmetry.space_group_name_H-M   'P 1'
#
loop_
_entity.id
_entity.type
_entity.pdbx_description
1 polymer ?
#
loop_
_entity_poly.entity_id
_entity_poly.type
_entity_poly.pdbx_seq_one_letter_code
_entity_poly.pdbx_strand_id
1 'polypeptide(L)'
;MMREVAELANVDRAALWHQLCASEDAIICIREERKVEMSNMVKEKAALSQKLSESEAANHRLKSEMRAEMDRFAREKKELSEQIQEVESQLEWLRLERDDEIAKLTNEKKALQDRLHDAEAQLSQLKSRKRDELKRVVKEKNALAERLESAEAERKRFDEELKRYATENVTREEIRQSLEDKVRRLTQTVGQTEGEKREKEEQVSRCEAYIDGMESKLQACQQYIHTLEASLQEEMSRHAPLYGAGLEALSMKELETLSRIHEEGLRQIHAL
;
A
#
# COMPACT_ATOMS: atom_id res chain seq x y z
N MET A 1 -36.30 37.43 187.51
CA MET A 1 -34.93 37.95 187.26
C MET A 1 -33.89 36.87 186.99
N MET A 2 -33.36 36.09 187.95
CA MET A 2 -32.31 35.08 187.62
C MET A 2 -32.82 33.88 186.80
N ARG A 3 -34.10 33.51 186.92
CA ARG A 3 -34.71 32.39 186.19
C ARG A 3 -34.95 32.73 184.70
N GLU A 4 -35.35 33.96 184.39
CA GLU A 4 -35.57 34.44 183.01
C GLU A 4 -34.26 34.58 182.22
N VAL A 5 -33.16 34.98 182.87
CA VAL A 5 -31.82 35.06 182.22
C VAL A 5 -31.26 33.66 181.91
N ALA A 6 -31.51 32.68 182.78
CA ALA A 6 -31.11 31.29 182.55
C ALA A 6 -31.96 30.61 181.46
N GLU A 7 -33.26 30.92 181.38
CA GLU A 7 -34.15 30.44 180.31
C GLU A 7 -33.78 31.07 178.96
N LEU A 8 -33.48 32.37 178.90
CA LEU A 8 -33.01 33.04 177.69
C LEU A 8 -31.66 32.48 177.19
N ALA A 9 -30.69 32.28 178.08
CA ALA A 9 -29.39 31.67 177.74
C ALA A 9 -29.53 30.20 177.28
N ASN A 10 -30.51 29.46 177.78
CA ASN A 10 -30.76 28.08 177.36
C ASN A 10 -31.50 28.02 176.02
N VAL A 11 -32.38 28.99 175.73
CA VAL A 11 -32.99 29.20 174.41
C VAL A 11 -31.94 29.63 173.39
N ASP A 12 -31.02 30.55 173.74
CA ASP A 12 -29.91 30.97 172.88
C ASP A 12 -28.94 29.82 172.61
N ARG A 13 -28.63 28.99 173.61
CA ARG A 13 -27.82 27.79 173.44
C ARG A 13 -28.50 26.76 172.53
N ALA A 14 -29.81 26.57 172.66
CA ALA A 14 -30.57 25.69 171.77
C ALA A 14 -30.64 26.25 170.34
N ALA A 15 -30.81 27.56 170.18
CA ALA A 15 -30.79 28.24 168.88
C ALA A 15 -29.42 28.13 168.20
N LEU A 16 -28.33 28.35 168.94
CA LEU A 16 -26.96 28.16 168.44
C LEU A 16 -26.67 26.70 168.07
N TRP A 17 -27.19 25.74 168.84
CA TRP A 17 -27.04 24.32 168.54
C TRP A 17 -27.83 23.92 167.28
N HIS A 18 -29.07 24.38 167.13
CA HIS A 18 -29.85 24.20 165.90
C HIS A 18 -29.21 24.88 164.69
N GLN A 19 -28.62 26.06 164.86
CA GLN A 19 -27.91 26.77 163.81
C GLN A 19 -26.61 26.05 163.42
N LEU A 20 -25.88 25.49 164.39
CA LEU A 20 -24.71 24.65 164.14
C LEU A 20 -25.11 23.39 163.36
N CYS A 21 -26.14 22.66 163.82
CA CYS A 21 -26.65 21.49 163.10
C CYS A 21 -27.12 21.83 161.68
N ALA A 22 -27.87 22.93 161.49
CA ALA A 22 -28.29 23.38 160.16
C ALA A 22 -27.10 23.76 159.27
N SER A 23 -26.04 24.36 159.84
CA SER A 23 -24.81 24.69 159.11
C SER A 23 -23.99 23.44 158.75
N GLU A 24 -23.93 22.44 159.63
CA GLU A 24 -23.28 21.16 159.39
C GLU A 24 -24.01 20.37 158.30
N ASP A 25 -25.34 20.31 158.36
CA ASP A 25 -26.19 19.71 157.33
C ASP A 25 -26.01 20.42 155.98
N ALA A 26 -25.98 21.76 155.97
CA ALA A 26 -25.71 22.54 154.76
C ALA A 26 -24.31 22.25 154.19
N ILE A 27 -23.28 22.14 155.03
CA ILE A 27 -21.92 21.75 154.61
C ILE A 27 -21.90 20.33 154.04
N ILE A 28 -22.65 19.39 154.63
CA ILE A 28 -22.78 18.02 154.13
C ILE A 28 -23.49 18.01 152.78
N CYS A 29 -24.60 18.73 152.62
CA CYS A 29 -25.31 18.88 151.35
C CYS A 29 -24.38 19.45 150.27
N ILE A 30 -23.67 20.55 150.54
CA ILE A 30 -22.73 21.16 149.58
C ILE A 30 -21.57 20.20 149.25
N ARG A 31 -21.06 19.44 150.23
CA ARG A 31 -20.02 18.44 149.98
C ARG A 31 -20.53 17.31 149.09
N GLU A 32 -21.75 16.85 149.30
CA GLU A 32 -22.34 15.79 148.50
C GLU A 32 -22.69 16.27 147.08
N GLU A 33 -23.23 17.48 146.94
CA GLU A 33 -23.42 18.17 145.65
C GLU A 33 -22.09 18.28 144.89
N ARG A 34 -21.01 18.73 145.55
CA ARG A 34 -19.67 18.78 144.97
C ARG A 34 -19.14 17.41 144.57
N LYS A 35 -19.42 16.34 145.33
CA LYS A 35 -19.02 14.98 144.94
C LYS A 35 -19.78 14.50 143.70
N VAL A 36 -21.08 14.78 143.62
CA VAL A 36 -21.90 14.46 142.44
C VAL A 36 -21.41 15.24 141.23
N GLU A 37 -21.14 16.54 141.37
CA GLU A 37 -20.58 17.39 140.33
C GLU A 37 -19.21 16.88 139.87
N MET A 38 -18.30 16.54 140.79
CA MET A 38 -17.01 15.92 140.48
C MET A 38 -17.18 14.57 139.75
N SER A 39 -18.12 13.73 140.17
CA SER A 39 -18.41 12.45 139.49
C SER A 39 -18.92 12.68 138.06
N ASN A 40 -19.81 13.65 137.87
CA ASN A 40 -20.32 14.04 136.56
C ASN A 40 -19.21 14.58 135.67
N MET A 41 -18.38 15.50 136.17
CA MET A 41 -17.22 16.03 135.46
C MET A 41 -16.23 14.93 135.05
N VAL A 42 -15.97 13.93 135.92
CA VAL A 42 -15.10 12.80 135.59
C VAL A 42 -15.71 11.95 134.47
N LYS A 43 -17.02 11.67 134.53
CA LYS A 43 -17.73 10.94 133.46
C LYS A 43 -17.73 11.70 132.14
N GLU A 44 -17.99 13.01 132.16
CA GLU A 44 -17.93 13.89 130.99
C GLU A 44 -16.52 13.95 130.40
N LYS A 45 -15.49 14.09 131.25
CA LYS A 45 -14.09 14.05 130.83
C LYS A 45 -13.75 12.72 130.16
N ALA A 46 -14.17 11.59 130.73
CA ALA A 46 -13.95 10.28 130.14
C ALA A 46 -14.65 10.14 128.77
N ALA A 47 -15.91 10.59 128.66
CA ALA A 47 -16.66 10.60 127.41
C ALA A 47 -16.02 11.51 126.35
N LEU A 48 -15.53 12.68 126.73
CA LEU A 48 -14.81 13.60 125.83
C LEU A 48 -13.47 13.02 125.39
N SER A 49 -12.70 12.41 126.29
CA SER A 49 -11.44 11.74 125.95
C SER A 49 -11.66 10.56 125.00
N GLN A 50 -12.72 9.78 125.19
CA GLN A 50 -13.11 8.72 124.25
C GLN A 50 -13.46 9.30 122.87
N LYS A 51 -14.33 10.31 122.81
CA LYS A 51 -14.70 10.98 121.55
C LYS A 51 -13.49 11.58 120.83
N LEU A 52 -12.54 12.14 121.57
CA LEU A 52 -11.29 12.67 121.01
C LEU A 52 -10.47 11.54 120.38
N SER A 53 -10.27 10.42 121.09
CA SER A 53 -9.54 9.26 120.56
C SER A 53 -10.21 8.65 119.32
N GLU A 54 -11.54 8.55 119.32
CA GLU A 54 -12.31 8.08 118.15
C GLU A 54 -12.18 9.04 116.96
N SER A 55 -12.24 10.35 117.20
CA SER A 55 -12.03 11.36 116.16
C SER A 55 -10.60 11.36 115.60
N GLU A 56 -9.59 11.15 116.45
CA GLU A 56 -8.20 11.00 116.03
C GLU A 56 -8.01 9.74 115.18
N ALA A 57 -8.58 8.61 115.60
CA ALA A 57 -8.55 7.37 114.84
C ALA A 57 -9.26 7.51 113.48
N ALA A 58 -10.42 8.17 113.43
CA ALA A 58 -11.12 8.47 112.18
C ALA A 58 -10.30 9.39 111.26
N ASN A 59 -9.67 10.44 111.81
CA ASN A 59 -8.79 11.32 111.06
C ASN A 59 -7.57 10.59 110.49
N HIS A 60 -6.95 9.69 111.26
CA HIS A 60 -5.87 8.84 110.78
C HIS A 60 -6.31 7.92 109.64
N ARG A 61 -7.49 7.29 109.75
CA ARG A 61 -8.07 6.47 108.68
C ARG A 61 -8.31 7.30 107.41
N LEU A 62 -9.00 8.43 107.51
CA LEU A 62 -9.25 9.33 106.37
C LEU A 62 -7.95 9.80 105.70
N LYS A 63 -6.92 10.15 106.48
CA LYS A 63 -5.61 10.51 105.93
C LYS A 63 -4.95 9.35 105.16
N SER A 64 -5.07 8.13 105.67
CA SER A 64 -4.53 6.94 104.99
C SER A 64 -5.29 6.59 103.72
N GLU A 65 -6.62 6.70 103.73
CA GLU A 65 -7.48 6.50 102.56
C GLU A 65 -7.21 7.56 101.50
N MET A 66 -7.12 8.83 101.89
CA MET A 66 -6.79 9.92 100.97
C MET A 66 -5.42 9.73 100.32
N ARG A 67 -4.41 9.26 101.08
CA ARG A 67 -3.09 8.93 100.51
C ARG A 67 -3.18 7.77 99.50
N ALA A 68 -3.89 6.70 99.85
CA ALA A 68 -4.09 5.56 98.95
C ALA A 68 -4.84 5.97 97.66
N GLU A 69 -5.84 6.86 97.77
CA GLU A 69 -6.53 7.42 96.60
C GLU A 69 -5.59 8.27 95.75
N MET A 70 -4.81 9.17 96.35
CA MET A 70 -3.82 9.95 95.60
C MET A 70 -2.83 9.06 94.85
N ASP A 71 -2.37 7.97 95.47
CA ASP A 71 -1.46 7.00 94.84
C ASP A 71 -2.15 6.19 93.74
N ARG A 72 -3.47 5.93 93.85
CA ARG A 72 -4.28 5.35 92.77
C ARG A 72 -4.38 6.32 91.60
N PHE A 73 -4.83 7.55 91.84
CA PHE A 73 -4.96 8.58 90.81
C PHE A 73 -3.64 8.88 90.11
N ALA A 74 -2.52 8.89 90.83
CA ALA A 74 -1.20 9.09 90.23
C ALA A 74 -0.82 7.96 89.26
N ARG A 75 -1.16 6.70 89.60
CA ARG A 75 -0.94 5.54 88.73
C ARG A 75 -1.83 5.57 87.49
N GLU A 76 -3.13 5.81 87.67
CA GLU A 76 -4.08 5.93 86.55
C GLU A 76 -3.67 7.07 85.60
N LYS A 77 -3.27 8.23 86.14
CA LYS A 77 -2.77 9.35 85.34
C LYS A 77 -1.52 8.96 84.55
N LYS A 78 -0.59 8.21 85.15
CA LYS A 78 0.62 7.73 84.46
C LYS A 78 0.26 6.77 83.33
N GLU A 79 -0.60 5.79 83.60
CA GLU A 79 -1.07 4.81 82.62
C GLU A 79 -1.79 5.49 81.44
N LEU A 80 -2.71 6.41 81.71
CA LEU A 80 -3.37 7.20 80.66
C LEU A 80 -2.38 8.03 79.85
N SER A 81 -1.35 8.60 80.48
CA SER A 81 -0.33 9.38 79.76
C SER A 81 0.51 8.49 78.84
N GLU A 82 0.86 7.28 79.27
CA GLU A 82 1.58 6.28 78.47
C GLU A 82 0.71 5.78 77.30
N GLN A 83 -0.57 5.49 77.54
CA GLN A 83 -1.51 5.11 76.49
C GLN A 83 -1.69 6.21 75.44
N ILE A 84 -1.77 7.48 75.86
CA ILE A 84 -1.82 8.63 74.94
C ILE A 84 -0.54 8.67 74.08
N GLN A 85 0.64 8.55 74.69
CA GLN A 85 1.90 8.56 73.95
C GLN A 85 2.03 7.40 72.95
N GLU A 86 1.55 6.22 73.31
CA GLU A 86 1.54 5.06 72.42
C GLU A 86 0.62 5.30 71.21
N VAL A 87 -0.60 5.79 71.44
CA VAL A 87 -1.55 6.11 70.36
C VAL A 87 -1.01 7.23 69.46
N GLU A 88 -0.40 8.28 70.02
CA GLU A 88 0.25 9.34 69.25
C GLU A 88 1.38 8.79 68.37
N SER A 89 2.20 7.89 68.90
CA SER A 89 3.28 7.24 68.15
C SER A 89 2.76 6.37 67.01
N GLN A 90 1.69 5.59 67.25
CA GLN A 90 1.03 4.78 66.23
C GLN A 90 0.41 5.65 65.13
N LEU A 91 -0.24 6.76 65.50
CA LEU A 91 -0.80 7.71 64.53
C LEU A 91 0.27 8.34 63.66
N GLU A 92 1.42 8.70 64.23
CA GLU A 92 2.53 9.29 63.47
C GLU A 92 3.14 8.27 62.49
N TRP A 93 3.30 7.01 62.92
CA TRP A 93 3.73 5.94 62.02
C TRP A 93 2.76 5.74 60.85
N LEU A 94 1.45 5.71 61.12
CA LEU A 94 0.43 5.61 60.08
C LEU A 94 0.43 6.81 59.12
N ARG A 95 0.71 8.02 59.62
CA ARG A 95 0.85 9.22 58.78
C ARG A 95 2.05 9.07 57.83
N LEU A 96 3.20 8.66 58.34
CA LEU A 96 4.40 8.47 57.52
C LEU A 96 4.19 7.41 56.44
N GLU A 97 3.61 6.25 56.78
CA GLU A 97 3.31 5.20 55.79
C GLU A 97 2.34 5.70 54.72
N ARG A 98 1.34 6.49 55.10
CA ARG A 98 0.39 7.12 54.17
C ARG A 98 1.07 8.14 53.26
N ASP A 99 1.96 8.97 53.79
CA ASP A 99 2.69 9.97 53.02
C ASP A 99 3.67 9.33 52.04
N ASP A 100 4.36 8.26 52.44
CA ASP A 100 5.23 7.47 51.57
C ASP A 100 4.45 6.84 50.41
N GLU A 101 3.27 6.28 50.69
CA GLU A 101 2.40 5.72 49.65
C GLU A 101 1.86 6.80 48.71
N ILE A 102 1.47 7.96 49.24
CA ILE A 102 1.07 9.12 48.44
C ILE A 102 2.21 9.57 47.52
N ALA A 103 3.46 9.60 48.03
CA ALA A 103 4.63 9.97 47.25
C ALA A 103 4.90 8.96 46.12
N LYS A 104 4.83 7.65 46.39
CA LYS A 104 4.95 6.59 45.38
C LYS A 104 3.89 6.75 44.29
N LEU A 105 2.61 6.80 44.66
CA LEU A 105 1.50 6.95 43.71
C LEU A 105 1.59 8.25 42.90
N THR A 106 2.08 9.34 43.51
CA THR A 106 2.29 10.61 42.81
C THR A 106 3.39 10.48 41.75
N ASN A 107 4.49 9.78 42.06
CA ASN A 107 5.57 9.54 41.11
C ASN A 107 5.14 8.60 39.98
N GLU A 108 4.42 7.52 40.29
CA GLU A 108 3.85 6.62 39.28
C GLU A 108 2.87 7.35 38.37
N LYS A 109 1.99 8.19 38.92
CA LYS A 109 1.06 9.02 38.14
C LYS A 109 1.81 9.92 37.16
N LYS A 110 2.88 10.59 37.59
CA LYS A 110 3.71 11.44 36.73
C LYS A 110 4.37 10.61 35.61
N ALA A 111 4.99 9.49 35.95
CA ALA A 111 5.63 8.61 34.97
C ALA A 111 4.63 8.07 33.92
N LEU A 112 3.41 7.74 34.33
CA LEU A 112 2.35 7.31 33.42
C LEU A 112 1.85 8.46 32.54
N GLN A 113 1.73 9.68 33.10
CA GLN A 113 1.37 10.87 32.32
C GLN A 113 2.41 11.20 31.25
N ASP A 114 3.70 11.14 31.59
CA ASP A 114 4.79 11.39 30.63
C ASP A 114 4.76 10.35 29.50
N ARG A 115 4.63 9.05 29.84
CA ARG A 115 4.51 7.97 28.85
C ARG A 115 3.28 8.13 27.95
N LEU A 116 2.16 8.60 28.50
CA LEU A 116 0.97 8.89 27.72
C LEU A 116 1.23 10.02 26.72
N HIS A 117 1.84 11.12 27.17
CA HIS A 117 2.19 12.25 26.31
C HIS A 117 3.13 11.85 25.17
N ASP A 118 4.15 11.05 25.48
CA ASP A 118 5.08 10.51 24.48
C ASP A 118 4.36 9.64 23.44
N ALA A 119 3.45 8.77 23.89
CA ALA A 119 2.66 7.92 23.00
C ALA A 119 1.73 8.75 22.09
N GLU A 120 1.10 9.79 22.63
CA GLU A 120 0.25 10.73 21.87
C GLU A 120 1.06 11.51 20.81
N ALA A 121 2.28 11.94 21.16
CA ALA A 121 3.20 12.59 20.24
C ALA A 121 3.65 11.65 19.11
N GLN A 122 4.04 10.41 19.45
CA GLN A 122 4.39 9.38 18.46
C GLN A 122 3.22 9.06 17.53
N LEU A 123 2.00 8.92 18.06
CA LEU A 123 0.80 8.66 17.28
C LEU A 123 0.48 9.81 16.32
N SER A 124 0.66 11.06 16.77
CA SER A 124 0.51 12.25 15.93
C SER A 124 1.53 12.28 14.80
N GLN A 125 2.79 11.94 15.08
CA GLN A 125 3.84 11.82 14.08
C GLN A 125 3.52 10.71 13.06
N LEU A 126 3.10 9.52 13.51
CA LEU A 126 2.71 8.43 12.62
C LEU A 126 1.52 8.81 11.72
N LYS A 127 0.51 9.49 12.26
CA LYS A 127 -0.63 10.00 11.47
C LYS A 127 -0.18 10.97 10.38
N SER A 128 0.76 11.87 10.69
CA SER A 128 1.32 12.81 9.70
C SER A 128 2.08 12.08 8.60
N ARG A 129 2.98 11.15 8.95
CA ARG A 129 3.74 10.33 7.99
C ARG A 129 2.81 9.51 7.10
N LYS A 130 1.78 8.87 7.66
CA LYS A 130 0.79 8.10 6.90
C LYS A 130 0.01 8.98 5.92
N ARG A 131 -0.34 10.20 6.32
CA ARG A 131 -1.01 11.16 5.42
C ARG A 131 -0.12 11.55 4.24
N ASP A 132 1.17 11.77 4.49
CA ASP A 132 2.11 12.18 3.43
C ASP A 132 2.50 11.00 2.52
N GLU A 133 2.64 9.78 3.06
CA GLU A 133 2.72 8.54 2.29
C GLU A 133 1.51 8.37 1.37
N LEU A 134 0.29 8.54 1.90
CA LEU A 134 -0.93 8.42 1.11
C LEU A 134 -0.96 9.46 -0.03
N LYS A 135 -0.57 10.70 0.24
CA LYS A 135 -0.46 11.74 -0.80
C LYS A 135 0.54 11.36 -1.90
N ARG A 136 1.70 10.78 -1.55
CA ARG A 136 2.69 10.31 -2.53
C ARG A 136 2.14 9.17 -3.39
N VAL A 137 1.56 8.15 -2.74
CA VAL A 137 0.96 7.01 -3.44
C VAL A 137 -0.15 7.44 -4.39
N VAL A 138 -1.01 8.39 -3.98
CA VAL A 138 -2.05 8.92 -4.86
C VAL A 138 -1.44 9.64 -6.08
N LYS A 139 -0.39 10.45 -5.90
CA LYS A 139 0.30 11.10 -7.03
C LYS A 139 0.92 10.09 -7.98
N GLU A 140 1.60 9.07 -7.45
CA GLU A 140 2.21 8.00 -8.25
C GLU A 140 1.15 7.19 -9.00
N LYS A 141 0.05 6.83 -8.34
CA LYS A 141 -1.08 6.15 -8.97
C LYS A 141 -1.63 6.97 -10.15
N ASN A 142 -1.83 8.26 -9.96
CA ASN A 142 -2.35 9.13 -11.02
C ASN A 142 -1.36 9.23 -12.20
N ALA A 143 -0.06 9.40 -11.92
CA ALA A 143 0.97 9.42 -12.96
C ALA A 143 1.05 8.10 -13.73
N LEU A 144 0.88 6.96 -13.05
CA LEU A 144 0.84 5.65 -13.70
C LEU A 144 -0.43 5.48 -14.55
N ALA A 145 -1.58 6.00 -14.09
CA ALA A 145 -2.82 5.97 -14.86
C ALA A 145 -2.69 6.78 -16.17
N GLU A 146 -2.11 7.98 -16.12
CA GLU A 146 -1.86 8.81 -17.31
C GLU A 146 -0.89 8.13 -18.30
N ARG A 147 0.18 7.49 -17.78
CA ARG A 147 1.12 6.72 -18.61
C ARG A 147 0.45 5.51 -19.26
N LEU A 148 -0.43 4.83 -18.53
CA LEU A 148 -1.19 3.68 -19.06
C LEU A 148 -2.14 4.13 -20.17
N GLU A 149 -2.89 5.21 -19.96
CA GLU A 149 -3.80 5.77 -20.98
C GLU A 149 -3.04 6.16 -22.25
N SER A 150 -1.87 6.79 -22.09
CA SER A 150 -1.00 7.15 -23.23
C SER A 150 -0.51 5.91 -23.99
N ALA A 151 -0.05 4.89 -23.28
CA ALA A 151 0.42 3.64 -23.88
C ALA A 151 -0.73 2.87 -24.58
N GLU A 152 -1.93 2.88 -24.01
CA GLU A 152 -3.11 2.28 -24.63
C GLU A 152 -3.52 3.04 -25.90
N ALA A 153 -3.41 4.36 -25.93
CA ALA A 153 -3.65 5.18 -27.12
C ALA A 153 -2.63 4.89 -28.22
N GLU A 154 -1.34 4.76 -27.89
CA GLU A 154 -0.30 4.35 -28.84
C GLU A 154 -0.55 2.95 -29.40
N ARG A 155 -0.91 1.98 -28.54
CA ARG A 155 -1.27 0.63 -28.98
C ARG A 155 -2.42 0.65 -29.99
N LYS A 156 -3.48 1.42 -29.71
CA LYS A 156 -4.62 1.56 -30.65
C LYS A 156 -4.19 2.11 -32.00
N ARG A 157 -3.29 3.11 -32.04
CA ARG A 157 -2.75 3.64 -33.29
C ARG A 157 -1.95 2.58 -34.08
N PHE A 158 -1.11 1.81 -33.40
CA PHE A 158 -0.37 0.72 -34.04
C PHE A 158 -1.31 -0.37 -34.57
N ASP A 159 -2.36 -0.74 -33.84
CA ASP A 159 -3.36 -1.70 -34.31
C ASP A 159 -4.09 -1.19 -35.56
N GLU A 160 -4.40 0.11 -35.63
CA GLU A 160 -4.99 0.76 -36.82
C GLU A 160 -4.01 0.80 -38.00
N GLU A 161 -2.73 1.06 -37.77
CA GLU A 161 -1.68 0.98 -38.79
C GLU A 161 -1.52 -0.44 -39.34
N LEU A 162 -1.49 -1.45 -38.47
CA LEU A 162 -1.42 -2.85 -38.88
C LEU A 162 -2.63 -3.26 -39.74
N LYS A 163 -3.83 -2.81 -39.39
CA LYS A 163 -5.03 -3.03 -40.22
C LYS A 163 -4.90 -2.37 -41.58
N ARG A 164 -4.40 -1.12 -41.65
CA ARG A 164 -4.16 -0.43 -42.93
C ARG A 164 -3.14 -1.19 -43.79
N TYR A 165 -2.01 -1.60 -43.23
CA TYR A 165 -1.02 -2.40 -43.95
C TYR A 165 -1.57 -3.74 -44.44
N ALA A 166 -2.38 -4.42 -43.64
CA ALA A 166 -3.04 -5.66 -44.06
C ALA A 166 -3.93 -5.42 -45.29
N THR A 167 -4.76 -4.37 -45.28
CA THR A 167 -5.60 -4.02 -46.43
C THR A 167 -4.78 -3.61 -47.66
N GLU A 168 -3.71 -2.82 -47.48
CA GLU A 168 -2.84 -2.43 -48.58
C GLU A 168 -2.15 -3.63 -49.21
N ASN A 169 -1.65 -4.57 -48.41
CA ASN A 169 -1.03 -5.80 -48.91
C ASN A 169 -2.01 -6.66 -49.74
N VAL A 170 -3.27 -6.77 -49.33
CA VAL A 170 -4.29 -7.47 -50.13
C VAL A 170 -4.46 -6.79 -51.49
N THR A 171 -4.62 -5.46 -51.52
CA THR A 171 -4.77 -4.74 -52.79
C THR A 171 -3.53 -4.83 -53.69
N ARG A 172 -2.32 -4.79 -53.11
CA ARG A 172 -1.06 -4.98 -53.85
C ARG A 172 -0.97 -6.39 -54.43
N GLU A 173 -1.41 -7.40 -53.69
CA GLU A 173 -1.43 -8.78 -54.12
C GLU A 173 -2.43 -9.00 -55.26
N GLU A 174 -3.62 -8.40 -55.20
CA GLU A 174 -4.60 -8.41 -56.28
C GLU A 174 -4.05 -7.77 -57.57
N ILE A 175 -3.38 -6.62 -57.44
CA ILE A 175 -2.72 -5.95 -58.59
C ILE A 175 -1.62 -6.84 -59.16
N ARG A 176 -0.79 -7.45 -58.30
CA ARG A 176 0.28 -8.37 -58.73
C ARG A 176 -0.30 -9.53 -59.52
N GLN A 177 -1.34 -10.20 -59.00
CA GLN A 177 -2.01 -11.31 -59.69
C GLN A 177 -2.60 -10.87 -61.04
N SER A 178 -3.26 -9.71 -61.09
CA SER A 178 -3.78 -9.16 -62.35
C SER A 178 -2.69 -8.88 -63.38
N LEU A 179 -1.53 -8.38 -62.95
CA LEU A 179 -0.39 -8.12 -63.83
C LEU A 179 0.23 -9.43 -64.31
N GLU A 180 0.41 -10.42 -63.43
CA GLU A 180 0.90 -11.75 -63.79
C GLU A 180 -0.01 -12.42 -64.84
N ASP A 181 -1.33 -12.35 -64.66
CA ASP A 181 -2.29 -12.89 -65.62
C ASP A 181 -2.23 -12.16 -66.97
N LYS A 182 -1.96 -10.85 -66.97
CA LYS A 182 -1.76 -10.08 -68.21
C LYS A 182 -0.46 -10.46 -68.90
N VAL A 183 0.63 -10.65 -68.16
CA VAL A 183 1.90 -11.14 -68.69
C VAL A 183 1.72 -12.53 -69.30
N ARG A 184 1.08 -13.49 -68.60
CA ARG A 184 0.82 -14.83 -69.14
C ARG A 184 0.07 -14.79 -70.47
N ARG A 185 -1.00 -13.97 -70.56
CA ARG A 185 -1.77 -13.79 -71.81
C ARG A 185 -0.93 -13.18 -72.93
N LEU A 186 -0.11 -12.18 -72.63
CA LEU A 186 0.80 -11.59 -73.61
C LEU A 186 1.84 -12.60 -74.09
N THR A 187 2.46 -13.37 -73.18
CA THR A 187 3.41 -14.43 -73.54
C THR A 187 2.78 -15.47 -74.46
N GLN A 188 1.55 -15.89 -74.18
CA GLN A 188 0.81 -16.80 -75.05
C GLN A 188 0.56 -16.20 -76.44
N THR A 189 0.12 -14.94 -76.50
CA THR A 189 -0.16 -14.23 -77.76
C THR A 189 1.12 -14.07 -78.58
N VAL A 190 2.22 -13.66 -77.94
CA VAL A 190 3.53 -13.54 -78.60
C VAL A 190 3.96 -14.88 -79.17
N GLY A 191 3.87 -15.96 -78.38
CA GLY A 191 4.21 -17.31 -78.86
C GLY A 191 3.36 -17.77 -80.05
N GLN A 192 2.06 -17.44 -80.08
CA GLN A 192 1.19 -17.68 -81.23
C GLN A 192 1.65 -16.89 -82.46
N THR A 193 1.89 -15.58 -82.32
CA THR A 193 2.33 -14.72 -83.43
C THR A 193 3.71 -15.11 -83.96
N GLU A 194 4.63 -15.55 -83.11
CA GLU A 194 5.94 -16.08 -83.53
C GLU A 194 5.80 -17.41 -84.28
N GLY A 195 4.81 -18.23 -83.92
CA GLY A 195 4.46 -19.45 -84.66
C GLY A 195 3.92 -19.12 -86.05
N GLU A 196 2.92 -18.23 -86.15
CA GLU A 196 2.37 -17.75 -87.42
C GLU A 196 3.45 -17.10 -88.30
N LYS A 197 4.35 -16.31 -87.69
CA LYS A 197 5.50 -15.72 -88.40
C LYS A 197 6.39 -16.79 -89.01
N ARG A 198 6.75 -17.83 -88.24
CA ARG A 198 7.56 -18.95 -88.74
C ARG A 198 6.88 -19.69 -89.89
N GLU A 199 5.58 -19.97 -89.79
CA GLU A 199 4.81 -20.60 -90.88
C GLU A 199 4.80 -19.72 -92.14
N LYS A 200 4.68 -18.40 -91.99
CA LYS A 200 4.75 -17.45 -93.11
C LYS A 200 6.15 -17.40 -93.72
N GLU A 201 7.20 -17.40 -92.91
CA GLU A 201 8.59 -17.48 -93.38
C GLU A 201 8.82 -18.77 -94.18
N GLU A 202 8.30 -19.92 -93.72
CA GLU A 202 8.36 -21.18 -94.49
C GLU A 202 7.60 -21.09 -95.82
N GLN A 203 6.43 -20.44 -95.84
CA GLN A 203 5.68 -20.20 -97.09
C GLN A 203 6.49 -19.35 -98.07
N VAL A 204 7.15 -18.29 -97.58
CA VAL A 204 8.02 -17.44 -98.40
C VAL A 204 9.16 -18.24 -98.98
N SER A 205 9.90 -19.02 -98.18
CA SER A 205 10.99 -19.86 -98.68
C SER A 205 10.54 -20.90 -99.72
N ARG A 206 9.31 -21.43 -99.58
CA ARG A 206 8.73 -22.32 -100.62
C ARG A 206 8.43 -21.57 -101.92
N CYS A 207 7.90 -20.35 -101.82
CA CYS A 207 7.65 -19.50 -103.00
C CYS A 207 8.95 -19.08 -103.68
N GLU A 208 9.98 -18.70 -102.91
CA GLU A 208 11.31 -18.37 -103.43
C GLU A 208 11.89 -19.55 -104.22
N ALA A 209 11.91 -20.76 -103.63
CA ALA A 209 12.39 -21.96 -104.32
C ALA A 209 11.60 -22.29 -105.60
N TYR A 210 10.29 -22.01 -105.62
CA TYR A 210 9.46 -22.18 -106.82
C TYR A 210 9.82 -21.16 -107.90
N ILE A 211 10.01 -19.89 -107.53
CA ILE A 211 10.44 -18.81 -108.44
C ILE A 211 11.81 -19.17 -109.03
N ASP A 212 12.80 -19.51 -108.21
CA ASP A 212 14.14 -19.91 -108.66
C ASP A 212 14.09 -21.08 -109.66
N GLY A 213 13.23 -22.07 -109.39
CA GLY A 213 13.02 -23.21 -110.28
C GLY A 213 12.36 -22.83 -111.61
N MET A 214 11.42 -21.88 -111.60
CA MET A 214 10.79 -21.34 -112.80
C MET A 214 11.76 -20.44 -113.60
N GLU A 215 12.57 -19.62 -112.93
CA GLU A 215 13.62 -18.80 -113.54
C GLU A 215 14.67 -19.69 -114.23
N SER A 216 15.10 -20.77 -113.57
CA SER A 216 16.03 -21.75 -114.14
C SER A 216 15.46 -22.39 -115.43
N LYS A 217 14.17 -22.74 -115.44
CA LYS A 217 13.48 -23.26 -116.65
C LYS A 217 13.37 -22.22 -117.74
N LEU A 218 13.00 -20.98 -117.38
CA LEU A 218 12.92 -19.87 -118.32
C LEU A 218 14.28 -19.62 -118.98
N GLN A 219 15.36 -19.63 -118.20
CA GLN A 219 16.71 -19.48 -118.70
C GLN A 219 17.11 -20.62 -119.64
N ALA A 220 16.76 -21.87 -119.31
CA ALA A 220 16.98 -23.02 -120.19
C ALA A 220 16.19 -22.89 -121.51
N CYS A 221 14.93 -22.45 -121.46
CA CYS A 221 14.13 -22.17 -122.65
C CYS A 221 14.74 -21.03 -123.49
N GLN A 222 15.19 -19.95 -122.85
CA GLN A 222 15.87 -18.85 -123.53
C GLN A 222 17.14 -19.34 -124.22
N GLN A 223 17.97 -20.14 -123.56
CA GLN A 223 19.17 -20.74 -124.16
C GLN A 223 18.81 -21.63 -125.35
N TYR A 224 17.77 -22.45 -125.22
CA TYR A 224 17.29 -23.30 -126.31
C TYR A 224 16.82 -22.49 -127.53
N ILE A 225 16.06 -21.41 -127.30
CA ILE A 225 15.67 -20.47 -128.35
C ILE A 225 16.90 -19.87 -129.03
N HIS A 226 17.88 -19.37 -128.25
CA HIS A 226 19.12 -18.82 -128.82
C HIS A 226 19.87 -19.86 -129.66
N THR A 227 19.91 -21.13 -129.23
CA THR A 227 20.55 -22.18 -130.04
C THR A 227 19.77 -22.50 -131.32
N LEU A 228 18.44 -22.48 -131.28
CA LEU A 228 17.61 -22.65 -132.46
C LEU A 228 17.74 -21.46 -133.43
N GLU A 229 17.74 -20.24 -132.91
CA GLU A 229 17.96 -19.02 -133.68
C GLU A 229 19.34 -19.06 -134.35
N ALA A 230 20.38 -19.47 -133.63
CA ALA A 230 21.72 -19.64 -134.20
C ALA A 230 21.76 -20.73 -135.29
N SER A 231 21.14 -21.89 -135.06
CA SER A 231 21.06 -22.98 -136.04
C SER A 231 20.26 -22.57 -137.28
N LEU A 232 19.16 -21.83 -137.10
CA LEU A 232 18.38 -21.28 -138.21
C LEU A 232 19.18 -20.25 -138.99
N GLN A 233 19.90 -19.35 -138.32
CA GLN A 233 20.76 -18.36 -138.95
C GLN A 233 21.88 -19.03 -139.76
N GLU A 234 22.46 -20.12 -139.23
CA GLU A 234 23.47 -20.93 -139.94
C GLU A 234 22.88 -21.58 -141.19
N GLU A 235 21.73 -22.25 -141.09
CA GLU A 235 21.05 -22.84 -142.25
C GLU A 235 20.59 -21.80 -143.27
N MET A 236 20.07 -20.66 -142.82
CA MET A 236 19.75 -19.52 -143.69
C MET A 236 21.00 -19.01 -144.40
N SER A 237 22.14 -18.89 -143.72
CA SER A 237 23.40 -18.46 -144.31
C SER A 237 23.94 -19.49 -145.31
N ARG A 238 23.78 -20.78 -145.02
CA ARG A 238 24.18 -21.89 -145.89
C ARG A 238 23.35 -21.95 -147.18
N HIS A 239 22.06 -21.66 -147.09
CA HIS A 239 21.15 -21.65 -148.24
C HIS A 239 21.01 -20.28 -148.94
N ALA A 240 21.48 -19.20 -148.32
CA ALA A 240 21.45 -17.84 -148.89
C ALA A 240 21.92 -17.75 -150.35
N PRO A 241 23.00 -18.46 -150.78
CA PRO A 241 23.45 -18.40 -152.16
C PRO A 241 22.45 -18.94 -153.19
N LEU A 242 21.60 -19.91 -152.82
CA LEU A 242 20.53 -20.41 -153.69
C LEU A 242 19.48 -19.34 -153.97
N TYR A 243 19.25 -18.43 -153.03
CA TYR A 243 18.30 -17.32 -153.18
C TYR A 243 18.96 -16.03 -153.71
N GLY A 244 20.22 -16.09 -154.15
CA GLY A 244 20.93 -14.97 -154.77
C GLY A 244 21.62 -13.99 -153.80
N ALA A 245 21.76 -14.35 -152.52
CA ALA A 245 22.45 -13.53 -151.51
C ALA A 245 23.78 -14.18 -151.07
N GLY A 246 24.85 -13.37 -150.91
CA GLY A 246 26.17 -13.84 -150.44
C GLY A 246 27.00 -14.59 -151.48
N LEU A 247 26.71 -14.38 -152.77
CA LEU A 247 27.42 -15.03 -153.89
C LEU A 247 28.91 -14.64 -153.97
N GLU A 248 29.29 -13.51 -153.36
CA GLU A 248 30.66 -13.01 -153.35
C GLU A 248 31.63 -13.90 -152.54
N ALA A 249 31.10 -14.73 -151.64
CA ALA A 249 31.89 -15.63 -150.79
C ALA A 249 32.10 -17.03 -151.40
N LEU A 250 31.44 -17.35 -152.52
CA LEU A 250 31.53 -18.66 -153.16
C LEU A 250 32.69 -18.71 -154.17
N SER A 251 33.30 -19.89 -154.32
CA SER A 251 34.30 -20.13 -155.37
C SER A 251 33.62 -20.31 -156.74
N MET A 252 34.34 -20.05 -157.85
CA MET A 252 33.75 -20.18 -159.20
C MET A 252 33.17 -21.56 -159.51
N LYS A 253 33.78 -22.61 -158.96
CA LYS A 253 33.31 -24.00 -159.13
C LYS A 253 31.96 -24.22 -158.45
N GLU A 254 31.72 -23.57 -157.33
CA GLU A 254 30.45 -23.61 -156.61
C GLU A 254 29.37 -22.79 -157.33
N LEU A 255 29.71 -21.62 -157.89
CA LEU A 255 28.81 -20.82 -158.74
C LEU A 255 28.32 -21.60 -159.98
N GLU A 256 29.21 -22.29 -160.69
CA GLU A 256 28.85 -23.12 -161.84
C GLU A 256 27.89 -24.26 -161.45
N THR A 257 28.13 -24.87 -160.29
CA THR A 257 27.25 -25.94 -159.76
C THR A 257 25.86 -25.39 -159.43
N LEU A 258 25.79 -24.20 -158.84
CA LEU A 258 24.53 -23.52 -158.50
C LEU A 258 23.74 -23.13 -159.77
N SER A 259 24.44 -22.65 -160.80
CA SER A 259 23.86 -22.37 -162.12
C SER A 259 23.24 -23.62 -162.75
N ARG A 260 23.91 -24.77 -162.65
CA ARG A 260 23.39 -26.05 -163.18
C ARG A 260 22.14 -26.51 -162.45
N ILE A 261 22.10 -26.37 -161.11
CA ILE A 261 20.92 -26.72 -160.30
C ILE A 261 19.71 -25.84 -160.69
N HIS A 262 19.88 -24.53 -160.86
CA HIS A 262 18.79 -23.65 -161.29
C HIS A 262 18.31 -23.96 -162.72
N GLU A 263 19.22 -24.27 -163.66
CA GLU A 263 18.84 -24.69 -165.00
C GLU A 263 18.07 -26.03 -165.03
N GLU A 264 18.48 -27.00 -164.21
CA GLU A 264 17.76 -28.29 -164.10
C GLU A 264 16.40 -28.14 -163.41
N GLY A 265 16.31 -27.31 -162.36
CA GLY A 265 15.03 -26.99 -161.72
C GLY A 265 14.03 -26.33 -162.68
N LEU A 266 14.50 -25.39 -163.51
CA LEU A 266 13.68 -24.77 -164.57
C LEU A 266 13.24 -25.76 -165.65
N ARG A 267 14.04 -26.79 -165.96
CA ARG A 267 13.64 -27.87 -166.88
C ARG A 267 12.61 -28.81 -166.27
N GLN A 268 12.68 -29.09 -164.96
CA GLN A 268 11.70 -29.94 -164.26
C GLN A 268 10.34 -29.25 -164.07
N ILE A 269 10.30 -27.94 -163.82
CA ILE A 269 9.04 -27.18 -163.72
C ILE A 269 8.31 -27.12 -165.08
N HIS A 270 9.03 -27.12 -166.20
CA HIS A 270 8.43 -27.18 -167.54
C HIS A 270 8.03 -28.59 -168.01
N ALA A 271 8.28 -29.63 -167.20
CA ALA A 271 7.84 -31.01 -167.43
C ALA A 271 6.59 -31.40 -166.60
N LEU A 272 6.00 -30.43 -165.88
CA LEU A 272 4.68 -30.43 -165.24
C LEU A 272 3.86 -29.23 -165.74
#